data_AF-A0A401XJR6-F1
#
_entry.id   AF-A0A401XJR6-F1
#
_cell.length_a   1.000
_cell.length_b   1.000
_cell.length_c   1.000
_cell.angle_alpha   90.00
_cell.angle_beta   90.00
_cell.angle_gamma   90.00
#
_symmetry.space_group_name_H-M   'P 1'
#
loop_
_entity.id
_entity.type
_entity.pdbx_description
1 polymer ?
#
loop_
_entity_poly.entity_id
_entity_poly.type
_entity_poly.pdbx_seq_one_letter_code
_entity_poly.pdbx_strand_id
1 'polypeptide(L)'
;MIASPRETVETSQIEKFLEKFLQQEPVEAVVLGYPAKSDGNVNEDVEGIYQKIIRFIQRKFPSVAIHRIDERFTSKLAQRALVESGMKKKDRQKKEILDQVSAAIILQDFLETRR
;
A
#
# COMPACT_ATOMS: atom_id res chain seq x y z
N MET A 1 -10.82 14.04 1.34
CA MET A 1 -9.59 13.62 2.04
C MET A 1 -8.49 13.51 1.00
N ILE A 2 -7.22 13.69 1.39
CA ILE A 2 -6.06 13.62 0.49
C ILE A 2 -5.09 12.59 1.08
N ALA A 3 -4.70 11.60 0.29
CA ALA A 3 -3.65 10.65 0.64
C ALA A 3 -2.27 11.25 0.37
N SER A 4 -1.28 10.91 1.20
CA SER A 4 0.10 11.37 1.04
C SER A 4 1.07 10.20 1.18
N PRO A 5 2.11 10.11 0.32
CA PRO A 5 3.15 9.10 0.46
C PRO A 5 3.94 9.32 1.77
N ARG A 6 4.42 8.24 2.39
CA ARG A 6 5.13 8.29 3.67
C ARG A 6 6.53 7.67 3.60
N GLU A 7 6.62 6.35 3.75
CA GLU A 7 7.88 5.63 3.78
C GLU A 7 7.74 4.25 3.13
N THR A 8 8.84 3.72 2.63
CA THR A 8 8.95 2.34 2.13
C THR A 8 9.57 1.50 3.21
N VAL A 9 8.95 0.37 3.55
CA VAL A 9 9.41 -0.53 4.61
C VAL A 9 9.77 -1.87 4.03
N GLU A 10 10.94 -2.38 4.39
CA GLU A 10 11.37 -3.73 4.04
C GLU A 10 10.40 -4.79 4.58
N THR A 11 10.05 -5.78 3.76
CA THR A 11 9.09 -6.83 4.13
C THR A 11 9.48 -7.56 5.41
N SER A 12 10.79 -7.74 5.67
CA SER A 12 11.29 -8.40 6.88
C SER A 12 11.01 -7.61 8.17
N GLN A 13 10.78 -6.30 8.07
CA GLN A 13 10.53 -5.40 9.20
C GLN A 13 9.05 -5.00 9.35
N ILE A 14 8.16 -5.47 8.46
CA ILE A 14 6.78 -4.98 8.37
C ILE A 14 5.98 -5.15 9.68
N GLU A 15 6.11 -6.30 10.36
CA GLU A 15 5.38 -6.55 11.61
C GLU A 15 5.83 -5.60 12.73
N LYS A 16 7.15 -5.41 12.86
CA LYS A 16 7.74 -4.49 13.85
C LYS A 16 7.34 -3.04 13.58
N PHE A 17 7.33 -2.66 12.30
CA PHE A 17 6.88 -1.34 11.88
C PHE A 17 5.40 -1.12 12.21
N LEU A 18 4.52 -2.04 11.77
CA LEU A 18 3.09 -1.96 12.01
C LEU A 18 2.76 -1.91 13.50
N GLU A 19 3.44 -2.72 14.33
CA GLU A 19 3.24 -2.70 15.78
C GLU A 19 3.56 -1.35 16.39
N LYS A 20 4.74 -0.80 16.08
CA LYS A 20 5.14 0.52 16.56
C LYS A 20 4.19 1.61 16.05
N PHE A 21 3.82 1.54 14.78
CA PHE A 21 3.02 2.57 14.12
C PHE A 21 1.59 2.61 14.65
N LEU A 22 0.91 1.47 14.70
CA LEU A 22 -0.49 1.36 15.16
C LEU A 22 -0.65 1.61 16.67
N GLN A 23 0.44 1.54 17.45
CA GLN A 23 0.44 1.94 18.86
C GLN A 23 0.62 3.45 19.06
N GLN A 24 1.27 4.13 18.12
CA GLN A 24 1.60 5.56 18.22
C GLN A 24 0.54 6.45 17.58
N GLU A 25 -0.10 5.97 16.52
CA GLU A 25 -1.04 6.74 15.72
C GLU A 25 -2.46 6.17 15.84
N PRO A 26 -3.50 7.02 15.94
CA PRO A 26 -4.88 6.58 15.93
C PRO A 26 -5.30 6.18 14.50
N VAL A 27 -5.09 4.91 14.16
CA VAL A 27 -5.43 4.35 12.84
C VAL A 27 -6.78 3.64 12.90
N GLU A 28 -7.75 4.12 12.11
CA GLU A 28 -9.08 3.51 11.99
C GLU A 28 -9.06 2.27 11.08
N ALA A 29 -8.33 2.35 9.96
CA ALA A 29 -8.30 1.30 8.96
C ALA A 29 -6.96 1.23 8.22
N VAL A 30 -6.63 0.03 7.76
CA VAL A 30 -5.49 -0.27 6.89
C VAL A 30 -6.02 -0.71 5.53
N VAL A 31 -5.50 -0.09 4.47
CA VAL A 31 -5.80 -0.45 3.08
C VAL A 31 -4.61 -1.18 2.50
N LEU A 32 -4.84 -2.36 1.94
CA LEU A 32 -3.82 -3.22 1.36
C LEU A 32 -4.07 -3.38 -0.14
N GLY A 33 -3.12 -2.92 -0.95
CA GLY A 33 -3.07 -3.20 -2.38
C GLY A 33 -2.97 -4.70 -2.64
N TYR A 34 -3.89 -5.25 -3.42
CA TYR A 34 -3.94 -6.66 -3.76
C TYR A 34 -3.46 -6.84 -5.21
N PRO A 35 -2.27 -7.44 -5.44
CA PRO A 35 -1.67 -7.56 -6.76
C PRO A 35 -2.26 -8.75 -7.52
N ALA A 36 -3.58 -8.74 -7.74
CA ALA A 36 -4.25 -9.72 -8.59
C ALA A 36 -3.69 -9.63 -10.01
N LYS A 37 -3.13 -10.71 -10.56
CA LYS A 37 -2.75 -10.73 -11.99
C LYS A 37 -4.00 -10.63 -12.86
N SER A 38 -3.81 -10.28 -14.13
CA SER A 38 -4.88 -10.12 -15.13
C SER A 38 -5.73 -11.38 -15.34
N ASP A 39 -5.22 -12.56 -15.00
CA ASP A 39 -5.89 -13.87 -15.04
C ASP A 39 -6.61 -14.23 -13.72
N GLY A 40 -6.55 -13.36 -12.72
CA GLY A 40 -7.10 -13.59 -11.39
C GLY A 40 -6.17 -14.32 -10.42
N ASN A 41 -5.00 -14.78 -10.85
CA ASN A 41 -4.06 -15.49 -10.00
C ASN A 41 -3.14 -14.52 -9.23
N VAL A 42 -2.69 -14.92 -8.05
CA VAL A 42 -1.65 -14.20 -7.28
C VAL A 42 -0.47 -15.14 -7.08
N ASN A 43 0.75 -14.58 -7.06
CA ASN A 43 1.92 -15.37 -6.70
C ASN A 43 1.76 -15.90 -5.26
N GLU A 44 1.93 -17.20 -5.04
CA GLU A 44 1.72 -17.83 -3.73
C GLU A 44 2.55 -17.17 -2.62
N ASP A 45 3.78 -16.76 -2.91
CA ASP A 45 4.64 -16.04 -1.96
C ASP A 45 4.04 -14.69 -1.53
N VAL A 46 3.47 -13.96 -2.48
CA VAL A 46 2.85 -12.65 -2.24
C VAL A 46 1.56 -12.82 -1.44
N GLU A 47 0.75 -13.82 -1.79
CA GLU A 47 -0.44 -14.19 -1.01
C GLU A 47 -0.07 -14.58 0.43
N GLY A 48 1.01 -15.35 0.60
CA GLY A 48 1.52 -15.75 1.92
C GLY A 48 1.89 -14.56 2.80
N ILE A 49 2.62 -13.59 2.25
CA ILE A 49 2.98 -12.34 2.94
C ILE A 49 1.73 -11.53 3.27
N TYR A 50 0.83 -11.38 2.31
CA TYR A 50 -0.41 -10.63 2.46
C TYR A 50 -1.27 -11.18 3.61
N GLN A 51 -1.49 -12.49 3.61
CA GLN A 51 -2.24 -13.18 4.65
C GLN A 51 -1.55 -13.13 6.01
N LYS A 52 -0.21 -13.14 6.05
CA LYS A 52 0.56 -12.96 7.29
C LYS A 52 0.32 -11.57 7.91
N ILE A 53 0.35 -10.51 7.10
CA ILE A 53 0.08 -9.13 7.56
C ILE A 53 -1.35 -9.01 8.09
N ILE A 54 -2.33 -9.55 7.37
CA ILE A 54 -3.74 -9.50 7.79
C ILE A 54 -3.93 -10.20 9.14
N ARG A 55 -3.43 -11.42 9.29
CA ARG A 55 -3.53 -12.17 10.56
C ARG A 55 -2.82 -11.43 11.69
N PHE A 56 -1.68 -10.80 11.42
CA PHE A 56 -0.96 -10.02 12.41
C PHE A 56 -1.79 -8.85 12.93
N ILE A 57 -2.35 -8.04 12.03
CA ILE A 57 -3.19 -6.88 12.39
C ILE A 57 -4.45 -7.35 13.13
N GLN A 58 -5.18 -8.33 12.61
CA GLN A 58 -6.41 -8.83 13.24
C GLN A 58 -6.17 -9.36 14.67
N ARG A 59 -5.02 -9.99 14.92
CA ARG A 59 -4.70 -10.55 16.23
C ARG A 59 -4.25 -9.48 17.23
N LYS A 60 -3.42 -8.52 16.82
CA LYS A 60 -2.85 -7.51 17.73
C LYS A 60 -3.70 -6.24 17.84
N PHE A 61 -4.43 -5.90 16.79
CA PHE A 61 -5.19 -4.65 16.64
C PHE A 61 -6.59 -4.94 16.05
N PRO A 62 -7.45 -5.71 16.76
CA PRO A 62 -8.73 -6.20 16.22
C PRO A 62 -9.73 -5.08 15.89
N SER A 63 -9.55 -3.89 16.44
CA SER A 63 -10.37 -2.70 16.14
C SER A 63 -10.03 -2.04 14.81
N VAL A 64 -8.86 -2.35 14.23
CA VAL A 64 -8.40 -1.73 12.98
C VAL A 64 -9.02 -2.49 11.80
N ALA A 65 -9.85 -1.80 11.03
CA ALA A 65 -10.48 -2.39 9.85
C ALA A 65 -9.43 -2.65 8.75
N ILE A 66 -9.59 -3.73 7.99
CA ILE A 66 -8.70 -4.05 6.88
C ILE A 66 -9.49 -4.04 5.58
N HIS A 67 -9.04 -3.24 4.62
CA HIS A 67 -9.62 -3.14 3.28
C HIS A 67 -8.62 -3.60 2.22
N ARG A 68 -9.14 -4.21 1.16
CA ARG A 68 -8.35 -4.69 0.03
C ARG A 68 -8.76 -3.92 -1.22
N ILE A 69 -7.79 -3.44 -1.99
CA ILE A 69 -8.02 -2.67 -3.22
C ILE A 69 -7.24 -3.31 -4.36
N ASP A 70 -7.83 -3.38 -5.55
CA ASP A 70 -7.17 -3.89 -6.75
C ASP A 70 -6.05 -2.93 -7.20
N GLU A 71 -4.83 -3.45 -7.36
CA GLU A 71 -3.64 -2.66 -7.69
C GLU A 71 -3.23 -2.74 -9.18
N ARG A 72 -3.96 -3.48 -10.02
CA ARG A 72 -3.54 -3.84 -11.39
C ARG A 72 -3.04 -2.70 -12.28
N PHE A 73 -3.52 -1.47 -12.08
CA PHE A 73 -3.15 -0.31 -12.89
C PHE A 73 -2.38 0.76 -12.11
N THR A 74 -2.17 0.56 -10.81
CA THR A 74 -1.60 1.58 -9.92
C THR A 74 -0.18 1.94 -10.31
N SER A 75 0.68 0.98 -10.65
CA SER A 75 2.07 1.28 -11.04
C SER A 75 2.15 2.15 -12.30
N LYS A 76 1.23 1.96 -13.26
CA LYS A 76 1.16 2.80 -14.47
C LYS A 76 0.67 4.21 -14.14
N LEU A 77 -0.32 4.32 -13.25
CA LEU A 77 -0.82 5.61 -12.77
C LEU A 77 0.26 6.37 -11.99
N ALA A 78 0.98 5.69 -11.10
CA ALA A 78 2.09 6.24 -10.33
C ALA A 78 3.21 6.75 -11.25
N GLN A 79 3.59 5.99 -12.28
CA GLN A 79 4.55 6.45 -13.27
C GLN A 79 4.08 7.71 -14.00
N ARG A 80 2.82 7.78 -14.42
CA ARG A 80 2.25 8.97 -15.07
C ARG A 80 2.28 10.18 -14.14
N ALA A 81 1.82 10.03 -12.90
CA ALA A 81 1.83 11.09 -11.89
C ALA A 81 3.25 11.63 -11.63
N LEU A 82 4.25 10.74 -11.59
CA LEU A 82 5.66 11.14 -11.47
C LEU A 82 6.22 11.85 -12.71
N VAL A 83 5.70 11.55 -13.90
CA VAL A 83 6.06 12.30 -15.12
C VAL A 83 5.44 13.70 -15.09
N GLU A 84 4.15 13.78 -14.75
CA GLU A 84 3.37 15.01 -14.72
C GLU A 84 3.85 15.98 -13.63
N SER A 85 4.39 15.48 -12.52
CA SER A 85 4.99 16.30 -11.47
C SER A 85 6.33 16.95 -11.87
N GLY A 86 6.86 16.66 -13.06
CA GLY A 86 8.14 17.19 -13.53
C GLY A 86 9.36 16.49 -12.92
N MET A 87 9.19 15.35 -12.25
CA MET A 87 10.30 14.61 -11.65
C MET A 87 11.26 14.09 -12.73
N LYS A 88 12.57 14.22 -12.46
CA LYS A 88 13.64 13.75 -13.35
C LYS A 88 13.52 12.25 -13.60
N LYS A 89 13.84 11.82 -14.83
CA LYS A 89 13.76 10.41 -15.26
C LYS A 89 14.50 9.45 -14.34
N LYS A 90 15.68 9.84 -13.83
CA LYS A 90 16.49 9.02 -12.91
C LYS A 90 15.80 8.79 -11.57
N ASP A 91 15.11 9.80 -11.04
CA ASP A 91 14.49 9.73 -9.72
C ASP A 91 13.17 8.96 -9.79
N ARG A 92 12.34 9.18 -10.82
CA ARG A 92 11.09 8.42 -11.00
C ARG A 92 11.28 6.95 -11.39
N GLN A 93 12.51 6.53 -11.73
CA GLN A 93 12.87 5.13 -11.94
C GLN A 93 13.24 4.40 -10.64
N LYS A 94 13.39 5.13 -9.53
CA LYS A 94 13.65 4.52 -8.22
C LYS A 94 12.40 3.78 -7.76
N LYS A 95 12.55 2.47 -7.53
CA LYS A 95 11.46 1.59 -7.11
C LYS A 95 10.79 2.09 -5.84
N GLU A 96 11.55 2.55 -4.85
CA GLU A 96 11.03 3.09 -3.59
C GLU A 96 10.05 4.25 -3.79
N ILE A 97 10.38 5.19 -4.68
CA ILE A 97 9.52 6.34 -5.00
C ILE A 97 8.26 5.88 -5.72
N LEU A 98 8.40 4.93 -6.65
CA LEU A 98 7.26 4.37 -7.37
C LEU A 98 6.29 3.65 -6.41
N ASP A 99 6.83 2.87 -5.47
CA ASP A 99 6.05 2.12 -4.47
C ASP A 99 5.32 3.09 -3.52
N GLN A 100 5.97 4.18 -3.09
CA GLN A 100 5.34 5.21 -2.25
C GLN A 100 4.17 5.91 -2.94
N VAL A 101 4.35 6.31 -4.21
CA VAL A 101 3.27 6.96 -4.97
C VAL A 101 2.14 5.96 -5.24
N SER A 102 2.47 4.69 -5.52
CA SER A 102 1.47 3.65 -5.70
C SER A 102 0.61 3.46 -4.45
N ALA A 103 1.23 3.38 -3.27
CA ALA A 103 0.52 3.29 -1.99
C ALA A 103 -0.39 4.50 -1.73
N ALA A 104 0.07 5.72 -2.07
CA ALA A 104 -0.74 6.93 -1.94
C ALA A 104 -1.97 6.91 -2.89
N ILE A 105 -1.80 6.44 -4.13
CA ILE A 105 -2.91 6.31 -5.09
C ILE A 105 -3.95 5.29 -4.60
N ILE A 106 -3.51 4.14 -4.10
CA ILE A 106 -4.42 3.12 -3.53
C ILE A 106 -5.26 3.70 -2.39
N LEU A 107 -4.62 4.43 -1.49
CA LEU A 107 -5.31 5.06 -0.38
C LEU A 107 -6.26 6.16 -0.88
N GLN A 108 -5.84 6.96 -1.86
CA GLN A 108 -6.69 8.00 -2.44
C GLN A 108 -7.95 7.42 -3.06
N ASP A 109 -7.81 6.36 -3.86
CA ASP A 109 -8.93 5.64 -4.49
C ASP A 109 -9.92 5.14 -3.43
N PHE A 110 -9.42 4.47 -2.39
CA PHE A 110 -10.25 4.02 -1.28
C PHE A 110 -11.01 5.18 -0.60
N LEU A 111 -10.35 6.30 -0.33
CA LEU A 111 -10.98 7.47 0.30
C LEU A 111 -12.05 8.11 -0.60
N GLU A 112 -11.90 8.03 -1.91
CA GLU A 112 -12.88 8.54 -2.88
C GLU A 112 -14.13 7.66 -2.97
N THR A 113 -13.99 6.33 -2.86
CA THR A 113 -15.15 5.42 -2.80
C THR A 113 -16.05 5.61 -1.58
N ARG A 114 -15.53 6.28 -0.54
CA ARG A 114 -16.23 6.54 0.73
C ARG A 114 -16.75 7.96 0.88
N ARG A 115 -16.66 8.76 -0.17
CA ARG A 115 -17.20 10.13 -0.19
C ARG A 115 -18.70 10.18 -0.40
#